data_AF-A0A2E8ZPR7-F1
#
_entry.id   AF-A0A2E8ZPR7-F1
#
_cell.length_a   1.000
_cell.length_b   1.000
_cell.length_c   1.000
_cell.angle_alpha   90.00
_cell.angle_beta   90.00
_cell.angle_gamma   90.00
#
_symmetry.space_group_name_H-M   'P 1'
#
loop_
_entity.id
_entity.type
_entity.pdbx_description
1 polymer ?
#
loop_
_entity_poly.entity_id
_entity_poly.type
_entity_poly.pdbx_seq_one_letter_code
_entity_poly.pdbx_strand_id
1 'polypeptide(L)'
;MAGCIVKFISLFFSLFLLASCASKTVLEVAPEDWSYKDRAIHIHASAPTDLNSISGRPHSLMIGVFQLSDPNTFRGLAETREGAVKLLNEGRVDDTISQFNRLIMQPGEDKVTAYPRAQGSMYVGIISGYFGLSTELDVHIFDIPVKPAKRGAVDLVLSATGLIADEAKAIPDEMFIDLSLGRKSTREINLVNPEDTKFF
;
A
#
# COMPACT_ATOMS: atom_id res chain seq x y z
N MET A 1 -17.86 -31.59 -53.24
CA MET A 1 -16.68 -31.58 -52.33
C MET A 1 -16.49 -30.25 -51.57
N ALA A 2 -17.41 -29.28 -51.62
CA ALA A 2 -17.25 -27.99 -50.92
C ALA A 2 -17.88 -27.96 -49.50
N GLY A 3 -18.91 -28.78 -49.23
CA GLY A 3 -19.65 -28.74 -47.95
C GLY A 3 -18.95 -29.39 -46.75
N CYS A 4 -17.98 -30.29 -46.97
CA CYS A 4 -17.25 -30.99 -45.90
C CYS A 4 -16.17 -30.10 -45.26
N ILE A 5 -15.51 -29.26 -46.08
CA ILE A 5 -14.45 -28.33 -45.65
C ILE A 5 -15.02 -27.20 -44.78
N VAL A 6 -16.19 -26.67 -45.12
CA VAL A 6 -16.85 -25.60 -44.34
C VAL A 6 -17.31 -26.08 -42.96
N LYS A 7 -17.75 -27.34 -42.83
CA LYS A 7 -18.14 -27.93 -41.53
C LYS A 7 -16.93 -28.14 -40.60
N PHE A 8 -15.77 -28.51 -41.15
CA PHE A 8 -14.54 -28.68 -40.37
C PHE A 8 -13.96 -27.35 -39.87
N ILE A 9 -14.04 -26.27 -40.68
CA ILE A 9 -13.59 -24.93 -40.29
C ILE A 9 -14.49 -24.32 -39.21
N SER A 10 -15.81 -24.54 -39.30
CA SER A 10 -16.77 -24.08 -38.28
C SER A 10 -16.58 -24.79 -36.93
N LEU A 11 -16.25 -26.09 -36.95
CA LEU A 11 -16.00 -26.86 -35.73
C LEU A 11 -14.68 -26.45 -35.05
N PHE A 12 -13.65 -26.08 -35.82
CA PHE A 12 -12.36 -25.61 -35.29
C PHE A 12 -12.44 -24.18 -34.73
N PHE A 13 -13.26 -23.31 -35.33
CA PHE A 13 -13.50 -21.95 -34.83
C PHE A 13 -14.31 -21.95 -33.53
N SER A 14 -15.21 -22.92 -33.35
CA SER A 14 -16.01 -23.08 -32.13
C SER A 14 -15.17 -23.54 -30.92
N LEU A 15 -14.06 -24.26 -31.16
CA LEU A 15 -13.17 -24.74 -30.10
C LEU A 15 -12.22 -23.64 -29.58
N PHE A 16 -11.93 -22.61 -30.39
CA PHE A 16 -11.10 -21.47 -30.01
C PHE A 16 -11.82 -20.44 -29.12
N LEU A 17 -13.16 -20.43 -29.12
CA LEU A 17 -13.97 -19.48 -28.35
C LEU A 17 -14.16 -19.88 -26.87
N LEU A 18 -13.72 -21.07 -26.44
CA LEU A 18 -13.84 -21.53 -25.05
C LEU A 18 -12.60 -21.27 -24.19
N ALA A 19 -11.52 -20.73 -24.76
CA ALA A 19 -10.26 -20.47 -24.04
C ALA A 19 -10.13 -19.05 -23.45
N SER A 20 -11.21 -18.24 -23.45
CA SER A 20 -11.11 -16.79 -23.16
C SER A 20 -11.58 -16.37 -21.75
N CYS A 21 -11.78 -17.28 -20.81
CA CYS A 21 -12.09 -16.93 -19.42
C CYS A 21 -11.00 -17.45 -18.46
N ALA A 22 -9.78 -16.93 -18.59
CA ALA A 22 -8.84 -16.95 -17.48
C ALA A 22 -9.27 -15.84 -16.50
N SER A 23 -10.11 -16.19 -15.53
CA SER A 23 -10.45 -15.28 -14.42
C SER A 23 -9.15 -14.87 -13.73
N LYS A 24 -8.86 -13.56 -13.66
CA LYS A 24 -7.72 -13.07 -12.88
C LYS A 24 -7.95 -13.47 -11.42
N THR A 25 -7.07 -14.28 -10.86
CA THR A 25 -7.13 -14.65 -9.45
C THR A 25 -6.88 -13.38 -8.62
N VAL A 26 -7.89 -12.95 -7.87
CA VAL A 26 -7.73 -11.88 -6.88
C VAL A 26 -6.99 -12.48 -5.69
N LEU A 27 -5.88 -11.85 -5.30
CA LEU A 27 -5.13 -12.24 -4.11
C LEU A 27 -5.86 -11.69 -2.89
N GLU A 28 -6.53 -12.57 -2.16
CA GLU A 28 -7.20 -12.23 -0.90
C GLU A 28 -6.44 -12.83 0.27
N VAL A 29 -6.25 -12.03 1.32
CA VAL A 29 -5.55 -12.43 2.55
C VAL A 29 -6.60 -12.68 3.62
N ALA A 30 -6.56 -13.86 4.25
CA ALA A 30 -7.45 -14.18 5.35
C ALA A 30 -7.18 -13.24 6.55
N PRO A 31 -8.20 -12.84 7.33
CA PRO A 31 -8.04 -11.92 8.46
C PRO A 31 -6.95 -12.33 9.47
N GLU A 32 -6.78 -13.63 9.71
CA GLU A 32 -5.76 -14.20 10.59
C GLU A 32 -4.32 -14.09 10.06
N ASP A 33 -4.14 -13.96 8.74
CA ASP A 33 -2.84 -13.88 8.09
C ASP A 33 -2.26 -12.45 8.11
N TRP A 34 -3.07 -11.45 8.54
CA TRP A 34 -2.62 -10.08 8.87
C TRP A 34 -1.84 -10.03 10.18
N SER A 35 -0.75 -10.78 10.20
CA SER A 35 0.12 -10.98 11.34
C SER A 35 1.17 -9.87 11.46
N TYR A 36 1.64 -9.70 12.70
CA TYR A 36 2.80 -8.87 13.00
C TYR A 36 4.01 -9.30 12.18
N LYS A 37 4.72 -8.34 11.60
CA LYS A 37 6.00 -8.58 10.95
C LYS A 37 6.95 -7.44 11.26
N ASP A 38 8.12 -7.77 11.80
CA ASP A 38 9.14 -6.76 12.07
C ASP A 38 9.69 -6.17 10.75
N ARG A 39 10.08 -4.88 10.80
CA ARG A 39 10.63 -4.12 9.66
C ARG A 39 9.85 -4.32 8.34
N ALA A 40 8.53 -4.23 8.38
CA ALA A 40 7.66 -4.52 7.23
C ALA A 40 7.19 -3.28 6.46
N ILE A 41 7.29 -2.09 7.06
CA ILE A 41 6.94 -0.82 6.41
C ILE A 41 8.19 0.05 6.37
N HIS A 42 8.73 0.25 5.18
CA HIS A 42 9.93 1.05 4.93
C HIS A 42 9.51 2.38 4.31
N ILE A 43 10.02 3.47 4.85
CA ILE A 43 9.74 4.82 4.38
C ILE A 43 11.07 5.52 4.14
N HIS A 44 11.31 5.88 2.89
CA HIS A 44 12.32 6.85 2.49
C HIS A 44 11.65 8.22 2.42
N ALA A 45 12.20 9.20 3.11
CA ALA A 45 11.70 10.56 3.11
C ALA A 45 12.84 11.53 2.81
N SER A 46 12.64 12.38 1.80
CA SER A 46 13.60 13.41 1.40
C SER A 46 12.99 14.80 1.52
N ALA A 47 13.75 15.73 2.09
CA ALA A 47 13.34 17.11 2.33
C ALA A 47 14.25 18.11 1.62
N PRO A 48 13.70 19.16 0.98
CA PRO A 48 14.52 20.25 0.46
C PRO A 48 15.02 21.14 1.61
N THR A 49 16.06 21.93 1.37
CA THR A 49 16.61 22.87 2.36
C THR A 49 15.63 23.98 2.74
N ASP A 50 14.58 24.20 1.95
CA ASP A 50 13.50 25.14 2.21
C ASP A 50 12.18 24.45 2.60
N LEU A 51 12.27 23.27 3.22
CA LEU A 51 11.13 22.51 3.77
C LEU A 51 10.24 23.39 4.66
N ASN A 52 8.92 23.23 4.49
CA ASN A 52 7.88 23.82 5.32
C ASN A 52 8.12 25.34 5.57
N SER A 53 8.47 26.07 4.50
CA SER A 53 8.94 27.45 4.61
C SER A 53 7.79 28.42 4.86
N ILE A 54 7.87 29.15 5.98
CA ILE A 54 6.92 30.18 6.39
C ILE A 54 7.66 31.51 6.37
N SER A 55 7.19 32.46 5.56
CA SER A 55 7.84 33.78 5.40
C SER A 55 9.35 33.67 5.10
N GLY A 56 9.74 32.67 4.31
CA GLY A 56 11.12 32.43 3.90
C GLY A 56 11.98 31.67 4.91
N ARG A 57 11.43 31.28 6.06
CA ARG A 57 12.16 30.50 7.09
C ARG A 57 11.77 29.02 7.02
N PRO A 58 12.71 28.11 6.73
CA PRO A 58 12.45 26.66 6.75
C PRO A 58 12.16 26.17 8.18
N HIS A 59 11.28 25.18 8.30
CA HIS A 59 10.95 24.56 9.58
C HIS A 59 10.97 23.04 9.45
N SER A 60 11.16 22.35 10.57
CA SER A 60 10.94 20.90 10.63
C SER A 60 9.49 20.56 10.30
N LEU A 61 9.29 19.36 9.78
CA LEU A 61 7.98 18.80 9.47
C LEU A 61 7.78 17.51 10.25
N MET A 62 6.60 17.31 10.82
CA MET A 62 6.18 16.01 11.37
C MET A 62 5.41 15.25 10.30
N ILE A 63 5.82 14.02 10.02
CA ILE A 63 5.05 13.05 9.25
C ILE A 63 4.42 12.08 10.25
N GLY A 64 3.10 12.00 10.22
CA GLY A 64 2.35 10.97 10.96
C GLY A 64 2.21 9.71 10.12
N VAL A 65 2.63 8.57 10.66
CA VAL A 65 2.51 7.25 10.06
C VAL A 65 1.49 6.47 10.87
N PHE A 66 0.35 6.16 10.27
CA PHE A 66 -0.77 5.47 10.91
C PHE A 66 -0.94 4.10 10.28
N GLN A 67 -0.97 3.04 11.09
CA GLN A 67 -1.31 1.71 10.63
C GLN A 67 -2.75 1.41 11.00
N LEU A 68 -3.58 1.05 10.02
CA LEU A 68 -5.03 0.98 10.16
C LEU A 68 -5.51 -0.44 9.82
N SER A 69 -6.43 -0.98 10.61
CA SER A 69 -7.20 -2.17 10.23
C SER A 69 -8.37 -1.83 9.31
N ASP A 70 -8.95 -0.64 9.49
CA ASP A 70 -10.01 -0.06 8.64
C ASP A 70 -9.68 1.43 8.42
N PRO A 71 -9.69 1.95 7.18
CA PRO A 71 -9.28 3.31 6.89
C PRO A 71 -10.43 4.33 6.98
N ASN A 72 -11.67 3.92 7.22
CA ASN A 72 -12.85 4.76 7.03
C ASN A 72 -12.93 5.94 8.01
N THR A 73 -12.74 5.71 9.31
CA THR A 73 -12.73 6.79 10.31
C THR A 73 -11.59 7.76 10.04
N PHE A 74 -10.39 7.22 9.77
CA PHE A 74 -9.21 8.01 9.43
C PHE A 74 -9.49 8.89 8.20
N ARG A 75 -10.01 8.29 7.13
CA ARG A 75 -10.34 8.98 5.88
C ARG A 75 -11.33 10.11 6.11
N GLY A 76 -12.45 9.84 6.79
CA GLY A 76 -13.47 10.86 7.06
C GLY A 76 -12.95 12.03 7.90
N LEU A 77 -12.07 11.78 8.87
CA LEU A 77 -11.43 12.86 9.63
C LEU A 77 -10.43 13.65 8.77
N ALA A 78 -9.64 12.94 7.95
CA ALA A 78 -8.60 13.55 7.14
C ALA A 78 -9.11 14.30 5.90
N GLU A 79 -10.43 14.27 5.62
CA GLU A 79 -11.06 15.12 4.59
C GLU A 79 -10.93 16.62 4.91
N THR A 80 -10.83 16.97 6.18
CA THR A 80 -10.67 18.36 6.64
C THR A 80 -9.29 18.59 7.23
N ARG A 81 -8.79 19.81 7.11
CA ARG A 81 -7.52 20.21 7.69
C ARG A 81 -7.54 20.06 9.22
N GLU A 82 -8.63 20.46 9.86
CA GLU A 82 -8.81 20.38 11.31
C GLU A 82 -8.78 18.93 11.79
N GLY A 83 -9.46 18.02 11.06
CA GLY A 83 -9.44 16.60 11.38
C GLY A 83 -8.09 15.93 11.11
N ALA A 84 -7.38 16.30 10.04
CA ALA A 84 -6.00 15.85 9.80
C ALA A 84 -5.03 16.29 10.91
N VAL A 85 -5.15 17.55 11.37
CA VAL A 85 -4.36 18.07 12.50
C VAL A 85 -4.74 17.33 13.80
N LYS A 86 -6.02 17.04 14.02
CA LYS A 86 -6.47 16.24 15.15
C LYS A 86 -5.82 14.84 15.15
N LEU A 87 -5.83 14.15 14.01
CA LEU A 87 -5.18 12.86 13.84
C LEU A 87 -3.69 12.92 14.20
N LEU A 88 -2.96 13.93 13.72
CA LEU A 88 -1.53 14.14 14.03
C LEU A 88 -1.26 14.34 15.54
N ASN A 89 -2.16 15.04 16.23
CA ASN A 89 -2.02 15.36 17.64
C ASN A 89 -2.36 14.17 18.54
N GLU A 90 -3.50 13.51 18.29
CA GLU A 90 -4.01 12.42 19.12
C GLU A 90 -3.34 11.09 18.80
N GLY A 91 -2.98 10.86 17.52
CA GLY A 91 -2.34 9.64 17.06
C GLY A 91 -3.28 8.44 16.97
N ARG A 92 -4.14 8.24 17.95
CA ARG A 92 -5.15 7.17 18.00
C ARG A 92 -6.50 7.76 18.43
N VAL A 93 -7.39 7.93 17.46
CA VAL A 93 -8.74 8.51 17.65
C VAL A 93 -9.83 7.44 17.82
N ASP A 94 -9.55 6.20 17.40
CA ASP A 94 -10.38 5.02 17.58
C ASP A 94 -9.53 3.74 17.62
N ASP A 95 -10.17 2.57 17.67
CA ASP A 95 -9.50 1.27 17.73
C ASP A 95 -9.07 0.72 16.36
N THR A 96 -9.47 1.36 15.26
CA THR A 96 -9.03 0.96 13.91
C THR A 96 -7.58 1.35 13.66
N ILE A 97 -7.06 2.36 14.37
CA ILE A 97 -5.65 2.73 14.37
C ILE A 97 -4.88 1.80 15.30
N SER A 98 -4.32 0.75 14.70
CA SER A 98 -3.49 -0.24 15.38
C SER A 98 -2.14 0.32 15.88
N GLN A 99 -1.54 1.28 15.17
CA GLN A 99 -0.27 1.89 15.55
C GLN A 99 -0.13 3.30 14.98
N PHE A 100 0.55 4.19 15.71
CA PHE A 100 0.91 5.53 15.26
C PHE A 100 2.37 5.84 15.56
N ASN A 101 3.10 6.32 14.55
CA ASN A 101 4.49 6.76 14.66
C ASN A 101 4.66 8.18 14.12
N ARG A 102 5.59 8.93 14.72
CA ARG A 102 5.97 10.28 14.27
C ARG A 102 7.37 10.23 13.68
N LEU A 103 7.48 10.58 12.40
CA LEU A 103 8.76 10.81 11.73
C LEU A 103 8.97 12.31 11.59
N ILE A 104 9.97 12.85 12.28
CA ILE A 104 10.36 14.26 12.16
C ILE A 104 11.42 14.38 11.07
N MET A 105 11.21 15.32 10.14
CA MET A 105 12.15 15.69 9.07
C MET A 105 12.62 17.13 9.26
N GLN A 106 13.94 17.33 9.21
CA GLN A 106 14.58 18.64 9.18
C GLN A 106 14.74 19.14 7.73
N PRO A 107 14.86 20.46 7.51
CA PRO A 107 15.19 20.98 6.19
C PRO A 107 16.50 20.41 5.64
N GLY A 108 16.46 19.86 4.42
CA GLY A 108 17.61 19.22 3.77
C GLY A 108 17.89 17.77 4.22
N GLU A 109 17.07 17.21 5.12
CA GLU A 109 17.25 15.83 5.59
C GLU A 109 16.80 14.80 4.54
N ASP A 110 17.53 13.70 4.49
CA ASP A 110 17.24 12.51 3.69
C ASP A 110 17.38 11.31 4.62
N LYS A 111 16.32 10.49 4.72
CA LYS A 111 16.22 9.47 5.76
C LYS A 111 15.42 8.26 5.32
N VAL A 112 15.91 7.09 5.70
CA VAL A 112 15.22 5.81 5.58
C VAL A 112 14.86 5.31 6.97
N THR A 113 13.60 4.95 7.19
CA THR A 113 13.10 4.38 8.45
C THR A 113 12.28 3.13 8.17
N ALA A 114 12.39 2.13 9.05
CA ALA A 114 11.60 0.92 8.98
C ALA A 114 10.76 0.76 10.25
N TYR A 115 9.50 0.39 10.09
CA TYR A 115 8.56 0.11 11.16
C TYR A 115 8.08 -1.34 11.10
N PRO A 116 7.78 -1.97 12.25
CA PRO A 116 7.03 -3.21 12.24
C PRO A 116 5.61 -2.97 11.72
N ARG A 117 5.04 -3.95 11.00
CA ARG A 117 3.61 -3.99 10.73
C ARG A 117 2.91 -4.50 11.97
N ALA A 118 1.97 -3.72 12.50
CA ALA A 118 1.14 -4.12 13.62
C ALA A 118 0.14 -5.20 13.19
N GLN A 119 -0.31 -6.00 14.16
CA GLN A 119 -1.26 -7.07 13.88
C GLN A 119 -2.61 -6.49 13.47
N GLY A 120 -3.19 -7.06 12.41
CA GLY A 120 -4.46 -6.62 11.84
C GLY A 120 -4.38 -5.36 10.98
N SER A 121 -3.20 -4.74 10.83
CA SER A 121 -3.04 -3.57 9.96
C SER A 121 -3.08 -3.97 8.49
N MET A 122 -4.05 -3.41 7.77
CA MET A 122 -4.26 -3.63 6.34
C MET A 122 -3.91 -2.40 5.51
N TYR A 123 -3.82 -1.23 6.15
CA TYR A 123 -3.57 0.05 5.49
C TYR A 123 -2.49 0.85 6.24
N VAL A 124 -1.82 1.74 5.50
CA VAL A 124 -0.92 2.75 6.04
C VAL A 124 -1.39 4.14 5.61
N GLY A 125 -1.80 4.95 6.57
CA GLY A 125 -2.06 6.37 6.40
C GLY A 125 -0.81 7.20 6.65
N ILE A 126 -0.53 8.17 5.78
CA ILE A 126 0.56 9.13 5.89
C ILE A 126 -0.04 10.54 5.91
N ILE A 127 0.33 11.34 6.91
CA ILE A 127 0.00 12.76 6.96
C ILE A 127 1.28 13.58 7.08
N SER A 128 1.58 14.39 6.07
CA SER A 128 2.65 15.40 6.09
C SER A 128 2.14 16.67 6.79
N GLY A 129 2.59 16.91 8.02
CA GLY A 129 2.10 17.98 8.91
C GLY A 129 2.54 19.40 8.54
N TYR A 130 2.36 19.82 7.29
CA TYR A 130 2.76 21.15 6.82
C TYR A 130 2.02 22.25 7.56
N PHE A 131 2.66 23.41 7.75
CA PHE A 131 1.95 24.58 8.26
C PHE A 131 0.79 24.96 7.33
N GLY A 132 0.95 24.74 6.03
CA GLY A 132 -0.06 24.95 5.01
C GLY A 132 -0.94 23.73 4.71
N LEU A 133 -0.93 22.67 5.54
CA LEU A 133 -1.52 21.35 5.27
C LEU A 133 -2.74 21.43 4.35
N SER A 134 -2.59 20.80 3.18
CA SER A 134 -3.62 20.55 2.19
C SER A 134 -3.99 19.07 2.21
N THR A 135 -5.24 18.74 2.49
CA THR A 135 -5.67 17.33 2.60
C THR A 135 -5.49 16.57 1.29
N GLU A 136 -5.58 17.25 0.14
CA GLU A 136 -5.36 16.65 -1.18
C GLU A 136 -3.91 16.24 -1.43
N LEU A 137 -2.94 17.02 -0.93
CA LEU A 137 -1.53 16.81 -1.24
C LEU A 137 -0.79 16.12 -0.09
N ASP A 138 -1.23 16.31 1.14
CA ASP A 138 -0.47 15.96 2.34
C ASP A 138 -1.05 14.76 3.10
N VAL A 139 -2.20 14.22 2.68
CA VAL A 139 -2.82 13.03 3.27
C VAL A 139 -2.88 11.93 2.23
N HIS A 140 -2.30 10.78 2.55
CA HIS A 140 -2.30 9.61 1.68
C HIS A 140 -2.65 8.36 2.47
N ILE A 141 -3.34 7.41 1.82
CA ILE A 141 -3.65 6.11 2.40
C ILE A 141 -3.25 5.05 1.37
N PHE A 142 -2.47 4.07 1.81
CA PHE A 142 -2.05 2.95 0.99
C PHE A 142 -2.57 1.65 1.56
N ASP A 143 -3.00 0.76 0.67
CA ASP A 143 -3.26 -0.64 1.00
C ASP A 143 -1.91 -1.34 1.17
N ILE A 144 -1.75 -2.17 2.19
CA ILE A 144 -0.55 -2.99 2.34
C ILE A 144 -0.50 -4.01 1.21
N PRO A 145 0.59 -4.06 0.42
CA PRO A 145 0.68 -4.96 -0.72
C PRO A 145 0.57 -6.41 -0.26
N VAL A 146 0.03 -7.26 -1.13
CA VAL A 146 -0.15 -8.69 -0.87
C VAL A 146 0.57 -9.47 -1.96
N LYS A 147 1.14 -10.62 -1.59
CA LYS A 147 1.80 -11.52 -2.53
C LYS A 147 1.27 -12.94 -2.40
N PRO A 148 1.38 -13.77 -3.46
CA PRO A 148 1.04 -15.18 -3.36
C PRO A 148 1.87 -15.86 -2.27
N ALA A 149 1.21 -16.61 -1.40
CA ALA A 149 1.87 -17.50 -0.46
C ALA A 149 2.62 -18.58 -1.24
N LYS A 150 3.85 -18.90 -0.81
CA LYS A 150 4.58 -20.03 -1.39
C LYS A 150 3.82 -21.31 -1.06
N ARG A 151 3.36 -22.03 -2.07
CA ARG A 151 2.76 -23.36 -1.89
C ARG A 151 3.85 -24.39 -1.59
N GLY A 152 3.57 -25.27 -0.63
CA GLY A 152 4.37 -26.47 -0.43
C GLY A 152 4.16 -27.45 -1.59
N ALA A 153 5.10 -28.37 -1.78
CA ALA A 153 4.99 -29.40 -2.81
C ALA A 153 3.71 -30.25 -2.64
N VAL A 154 3.28 -30.48 -1.40
CA VAL A 154 2.05 -31.22 -1.06
C VAL A 154 0.81 -30.45 -1.54
N ASP A 155 0.65 -29.18 -1.16
CA ASP A 155 -0.48 -28.36 -1.60
C ASP A 155 -0.58 -28.27 -3.13
N LEU A 156 0.56 -28.15 -3.81
CA LEU A 156 0.61 -28.11 -5.27
C LEU A 156 0.08 -29.41 -5.89
N VAL A 157 0.44 -30.56 -5.31
CA VAL A 157 -0.03 -31.88 -5.77
C VAL A 157 -1.50 -32.07 -5.45
N LEU A 158 -1.96 -31.68 -4.26
CA LEU A 158 -3.39 -31.78 -3.91
C LEU A 158 -4.26 -30.86 -4.77
N SER A 159 -3.80 -29.66 -5.08
CA SER A 159 -4.54 -28.74 -5.96
C SER A 159 -4.56 -29.25 -7.40
N ALA A 160 -3.41 -29.75 -7.90
CA ALA A 160 -3.32 -30.33 -9.25
C ALA A 160 -4.15 -31.62 -9.43
N THR A 161 -4.39 -32.36 -8.34
CA THR A 161 -5.24 -33.57 -8.34
C THR A 161 -6.72 -33.28 -8.06
N GLY A 162 -7.08 -32.00 -7.85
CA GLY A 162 -8.46 -31.59 -7.57
C GLY A 162 -8.97 -32.01 -6.19
N LEU A 163 -8.08 -32.39 -5.28
CA LEU A 163 -8.43 -32.79 -3.91
C LEU A 163 -8.64 -31.57 -3.00
N ILE A 164 -8.02 -30.45 -3.31
CA ILE A 164 -8.25 -29.15 -2.66
C ILE A 164 -8.54 -28.08 -3.71
N ALA A 165 -9.21 -26.99 -3.30
CA ALA A 165 -9.43 -25.85 -4.17
C ALA A 165 -8.10 -25.18 -4.56
N ASP A 166 -7.97 -24.77 -5.82
CA ASP A 166 -6.82 -24.00 -6.32
C ASP A 166 -6.96 -22.52 -5.92
N GLU A 167 -7.02 -22.25 -4.62
CA GLU A 167 -7.07 -20.89 -4.08
C GLU A 167 -5.65 -20.37 -3.92
N ALA A 168 -5.34 -19.24 -4.57
CA ALA A 168 -4.07 -18.56 -4.39
C ALA A 168 -4.10 -17.87 -3.01
N LYS A 169 -3.75 -18.63 -1.96
CA LYS A 169 -3.55 -18.04 -0.63
C LYS A 169 -2.60 -16.86 -0.75
N ALA A 170 -3.00 -15.67 -0.32
CA ALA A 170 -2.15 -14.49 -0.31
C ALA A 170 -1.65 -14.23 1.11
N ILE A 171 -0.49 -13.58 1.22
CA ILE A 171 0.05 -13.09 2.48
C ILE A 171 0.43 -11.61 2.35
N PRO A 172 0.36 -10.82 3.43
CA PRO A 172 0.79 -9.43 3.39
C PRO A 172 2.30 -9.33 3.16
N ASP A 173 2.69 -8.50 2.20
CA ASP A 173 4.08 -8.24 1.83
C ASP A 173 4.66 -7.06 2.62
N GLU A 174 5.95 -6.78 2.40
CA GLU A 174 6.60 -5.55 2.84
C GLU A 174 6.19 -4.38 1.96
N MET A 175 6.06 -3.21 2.57
CA MET A 175 5.69 -1.97 1.91
C MET A 175 6.89 -1.04 1.88
N PHE A 176 7.14 -0.40 0.75
CA PHE A 176 8.19 0.58 0.57
C PHE A 176 7.56 1.87 0.02
N ILE A 177 7.65 2.95 0.80
CA ILE A 177 7.11 4.26 0.45
C ILE A 177 8.27 5.21 0.21
N ASP A 178 8.32 5.82 -0.97
CA ASP A 178 9.17 6.96 -1.25
C ASP A 178 8.36 8.25 -1.09
N LEU A 179 8.80 9.14 -0.22
CA LEU A 179 8.16 10.42 0.11
C LEU A 179 9.10 11.58 -0.21
N SER A 180 8.80 12.31 -1.27
CA SER A 180 9.48 13.57 -1.61
C SER A 180 8.70 14.76 -1.06
N LEU A 181 9.27 15.42 -0.05
CA LEU A 181 8.71 16.62 0.52
C LEU A 181 9.02 17.84 -0.35
N GLY A 182 8.12 18.81 -0.35
CA GLY A 182 8.29 20.11 -1.02
C GLY A 182 8.41 21.27 -0.02
N ARG A 183 8.52 22.48 -0.57
CA ARG A 183 8.58 23.72 0.23
C ARG A 183 7.30 23.94 1.06
N LYS A 184 6.13 23.64 0.52
CA LYS A 184 4.82 23.98 1.14
C LYS A 184 3.83 22.81 1.30
N SER A 185 4.07 21.73 0.57
CA SER A 185 3.26 20.51 0.55
C SER A 185 4.15 19.35 0.14
N THR A 186 3.65 18.14 0.29
CA THR A 186 4.25 16.94 -0.31
C THR A 186 4.33 17.14 -1.82
N ARG A 187 5.48 16.83 -2.41
CA ARG A 187 5.69 16.91 -3.86
C ARG A 187 5.22 15.62 -4.52
N GLU A 188 5.66 14.49 -3.97
CA GLU A 188 5.40 13.17 -4.51
C GLU A 188 5.45 12.14 -3.39
N ILE A 189 4.59 11.13 -3.48
CA ILE A 189 4.61 9.99 -2.60
C ILE A 189 4.13 8.76 -3.37
N ASN A 190 4.95 7.72 -3.41
CA ASN A 190 4.67 6.53 -4.19
C ASN A 190 5.01 5.26 -3.42
N LEU A 191 4.25 4.21 -3.71
CA LEU A 191 4.69 2.85 -3.45
C LEU A 191 5.75 2.49 -4.50
N VAL A 192 6.88 1.99 -4.04
CA VAL A 192 8.01 1.63 -4.89
C VAL A 192 8.39 0.18 -4.69
N ASN A 193 8.94 -0.44 -5.73
CA ASN A 193 9.60 -1.73 -5.60
C ASN A 193 11.05 -1.49 -5.14
N PRO A 194 11.53 -2.12 -4.06
CA PRO A 194 12.90 -1.94 -3.60
C PRO A 194 13.96 -2.27 -4.66
N GLU A 195 13.66 -3.12 -5.65
CA GLU A 195 14.60 -3.43 -6.74
C GLU A 195 14.78 -2.28 -7.74
N ASP A 196 13.79 -1.38 -7.83
CA ASP A 196 13.76 -0.28 -8.80
C ASP A 196 14.36 1.02 -8.22
N THR A 197 14.72 1.03 -6.94
CA THR A 197 15.20 2.20 -6.20
C THR A 197 16.48 1.87 -5.42
N LYS A 198 17.32 2.88 -5.19
CA LYS A 198 18.57 2.74 -4.42
C LYS A 198 18.42 3.13 -2.96
N PHE A 199 17.22 3.45 -2.51
CA PHE A 199 16.97 3.96 -1.16
C PHE A 199 16.84 2.83 -0.12
N PHE A 200 16.49 1.61 -0.54
CA PHE A 200 16.13 0.49 0.34
C PHE A 200 17.08 -0.69 0.22
#